data_AF-A0A414URM8-F1
#
_entry.id   AF-A0A414URM8-F1
#
_cell.length_a   1.000
_cell.length_b   1.000
_cell.length_c   1.000
_cell.angle_alpha   90.00
_cell.angle_beta   90.00
_cell.angle_gamma   90.00
#
_symmetry.space_group_name_H-M   'P 1'
#
loop_
_entity.id
_entity.type
_entity.pdbx_description
1 polymer ?
#
loop_
_entity_poly.entity_id
_entity_poly.type
_entity_poly.pdbx_seq_one_letter_code
_entity_poly.pdbx_strand_id
1 'polypeptide(L)'
;MVLNEEQWIKELREKRIAYGISQGRLAVASGITREYLNKIESGKMKPSKELLETLHKEVARFNPEAPLTMLFDYVKIRFPTLDIQHIIKDILKLNINYMLHEDYGHYSYTEHYSLGDIFIYTSADEEKGVLLELKGRGCRQFESYLLAQQRSWYDFLMDALVDGGVMKRIDLAINDHTG
;
A
#
# COMPACT_ATOMS: atom_id res chain seq x y z
N MET A 1 -12.68 31.53 16.61
CA MET A 1 -11.77 31.27 17.75
C MET A 1 -10.59 30.49 17.21
N VAL A 2 -9.38 31.04 17.27
CA VAL A 2 -8.16 30.33 16.86
C VAL A 2 -7.87 29.31 17.96
N LEU A 3 -8.19 28.05 17.71
CA LEU A 3 -7.83 26.93 18.59
C LEU A 3 -6.29 26.92 18.76
N ASN A 4 -5.83 26.70 20.00
CA ASN A 4 -4.41 26.57 20.33
C ASN A 4 -3.81 25.36 19.58
N GLU A 5 -2.60 25.46 19.04
CA GLU A 5 -1.93 24.37 18.29
C GLU A 5 -1.85 23.07 19.11
N GLU A 6 -1.66 23.17 20.42
CA GLU A 6 -1.68 22.02 21.33
C GLU A 6 -3.04 21.31 21.36
N GLN A 7 -4.12 22.09 21.22
CA GLN A 7 -5.47 21.57 21.17
C GLN A 7 -5.73 20.85 19.84
N TRP A 8 -5.17 21.33 18.73
CA TRP A 8 -5.24 20.64 17.43
C TRP A 8 -4.51 19.30 17.44
N ILE A 9 -3.31 19.24 18.02
CA ILE A 9 -2.56 17.97 18.12
C ILE A 9 -3.34 16.95 18.96
N LYS A 10 -3.98 17.41 20.05
CA LYS A 10 -4.84 16.57 20.87
C LYS A 10 -6.05 16.05 20.08
N GLU A 11 -6.78 16.94 19.40
CA GLU A 11 -7.94 16.58 18.57
C GLU A 11 -7.57 15.61 17.43
N LEU A 12 -6.44 15.84 16.77
CA LEU A 12 -5.90 14.95 15.73
C LEU A 12 -5.68 13.54 16.28
N ARG A 13 -5.02 13.44 17.44
CA ARG A 13 -4.74 12.15 18.10
C ARG A 13 -6.03 11.45 18.53
N GLU A 14 -6.95 12.17 19.15
CA GLU A 14 -8.25 11.63 19.58
C GLU A 14 -9.05 11.10 18.40
N LYS A 15 -9.13 11.87 17.30
CA LYS A 15 -9.81 11.47 16.07
C LYS A 15 -9.15 10.26 15.42
N ARG A 16 -7.82 10.23 15.35
CA ARG A 16 -7.07 9.08 14.83
C ARG A 16 -7.41 7.80 15.60
N ILE A 17 -7.45 7.87 16.94
CA ILE A 17 -7.77 6.73 17.80
C ILE A 17 -9.24 6.33 17.62
N ALA A 18 -10.17 7.29 17.57
CA ALA A 18 -11.59 7.03 17.36
C ALA A 18 -11.86 6.30 16.04
N TYR A 19 -11.08 6.62 14.99
CA TYR A 19 -11.16 5.96 13.68
C TYR A 19 -10.38 4.63 13.62
N GLY A 20 -9.75 4.19 14.71
CA GLY A 20 -8.96 2.95 14.74
C GLY A 20 -7.67 3.00 13.90
N ILE A 21 -7.16 4.19 13.59
CA ILE A 21 -5.99 4.37 12.73
C ILE A 21 -4.72 4.23 13.57
N SER A 22 -3.80 3.36 13.17
CA SER A 22 -2.49 3.27 13.82
C SER A 22 -1.60 4.47 13.49
N GLN A 23 -0.63 4.81 14.35
CA GLN A 23 0.37 5.83 14.03
C GLN A 23 1.12 5.50 12.73
N GLY A 24 1.45 4.22 12.50
CA GLY A 24 2.12 3.80 11.26
C GLY A 24 1.28 4.11 10.02
N ARG A 25 -0.02 3.83 10.05
CA ARG A 25 -0.92 4.07 8.92
C ARG A 25 -1.05 5.55 8.59
N LEU A 26 -1.24 6.40 9.59
CA LEU A 26 -1.30 7.85 9.37
C LEU A 26 0.05 8.39 8.88
N ALA A 27 1.16 7.93 9.47
CA ALA A 27 2.49 8.39 9.10
C ALA A 27 2.81 8.10 7.62
N VAL A 28 2.53 6.87 7.15
CA VAL A 28 2.70 6.49 5.73
C VAL A 28 1.82 7.36 4.83
N ALA A 29 0.55 7.54 5.16
CA ALA A 29 -0.37 8.36 4.37
C ALA A 29 0.06 9.84 4.29
N SER A 30 0.69 10.34 5.35
CA SER A 30 1.20 11.72 5.43
C SER A 30 2.66 11.87 5.00
N GLY A 31 3.30 10.82 4.47
CA GLY A 31 4.68 10.87 3.97
C GLY A 31 5.74 11.16 5.06
N ILE A 32 5.47 10.79 6.31
CA ILE A 32 6.40 10.98 7.44
C ILE A 32 6.71 9.66 8.14
N THR A 33 7.74 9.65 8.98
CA THR A 33 8.04 8.46 9.79
C THR A 33 7.07 8.34 10.97
N ARG A 34 6.80 7.11 11.41
CA ARG A 34 6.02 6.84 12.63
C ARG A 34 6.63 7.52 13.86
N GLU A 35 7.96 7.54 13.95
CA GLU A 35 8.68 8.20 15.04
C GLU A 35 8.41 9.71 15.05
N TYR A 36 8.43 10.35 13.87
CA TYR A 36 8.14 11.77 13.77
C TYR A 36 6.69 12.07 14.18
N LEU A 37 5.72 11.28 13.72
CA LEU A 37 4.34 11.39 14.16
C LEU A 37 4.20 11.21 15.68
N ASN A 38 4.93 10.25 16.27
CA ASN A 38 4.92 10.03 17.72
C ASN A 38 5.43 11.25 18.50
N LYS A 39 6.51 11.89 18.02
CA LYS A 39 7.04 13.14 18.61
C LYS A 39 6.02 14.28 18.52
N ILE A 40 5.29 14.38 17.42
CA ILE A 40 4.20 15.37 17.25
C ILE A 40 3.07 15.09 18.27
N GLU A 41 2.53 13.87 18.30
CA GLU A 41 1.41 13.49 19.18
C GLU A 41 1.74 13.51 20.68
N SER A 42 3.03 13.49 21.03
CA SER A 42 3.51 13.62 22.42
C SER A 42 3.89 15.05 22.79
N GLY A 43 3.72 16.02 21.90
CA GLY A 43 4.08 17.43 22.12
C GLY A 43 5.59 17.69 22.13
N LYS A 44 6.42 16.69 21.83
CA LYS A 44 7.88 16.80 21.81
C LYS A 44 8.40 17.53 20.58
N MET A 45 7.59 17.66 19.53
CA MET A 45 7.96 18.34 18.30
C MET A 45 6.77 19.07 17.70
N LYS A 46 7.00 20.26 17.15
CA LYS A 46 5.98 21.05 16.47
C LYS A 46 6.06 20.79 14.96
N PRO A 47 4.97 20.35 14.31
CA PRO A 47 4.94 20.18 12.86
C PRO A 47 4.88 21.56 12.16
N SER A 48 5.22 21.60 10.87
CA SER A 48 4.89 22.75 10.02
C SER A 48 3.37 22.84 9.82
N LYS A 49 2.88 24.03 9.45
CA LYS A 49 1.46 24.23 9.11
C LYS A 49 1.01 23.30 7.98
N GLU A 50 1.83 23.16 6.94
CA GLU A 50 1.57 22.28 5.78
C GLU A 50 1.44 20.81 6.21
N LEU A 51 2.32 20.34 7.10
CA LEU A 51 2.24 18.97 7.61
C LEU A 51 1.00 18.77 8.47
N LEU A 52 0.63 19.77 9.29
CA LEU A 52 -0.57 19.70 10.11
C LEU A 52 -1.84 19.62 9.25
N GLU A 53 -1.93 20.43 8.20
CA GLU A 53 -3.02 20.36 7.21
C GLU A 53 -3.07 18.99 6.51
N THR A 54 -1.90 18.46 6.14
CA THR A 54 -1.78 17.11 5.55
C THR A 54 -2.29 16.04 6.50
N LEU A 55 -1.88 16.07 7.77
CA LEU A 55 -2.32 15.13 8.79
C LEU A 55 -3.84 15.19 8.99
N HIS A 56 -4.43 16.39 9.04
CA HIS A 56 -5.87 16.57 9.15
C HIS A 56 -6.63 16.00 7.94
N LYS A 57 -6.12 16.28 6.73
CA LYS A 57 -6.68 15.74 5.49
C LYS A 57 -6.64 14.22 5.48
N GLU A 58 -5.50 13.61 5.81
CA GLU A 58 -5.35 12.16 5.78
C GLU A 58 -6.17 11.48 6.88
N VAL A 59 -6.25 12.04 8.10
CA VAL A 59 -7.17 11.51 9.13
C VAL A 59 -8.63 11.57 8.67
N ALA A 60 -9.05 12.65 7.99
CA ALA A 60 -10.41 12.76 7.47
C ALA A 60 -10.70 11.73 6.36
N ARG A 61 -9.72 11.41 5.51
CA ARG A 61 -9.86 10.37 4.47
C ARG A 61 -10.04 8.97 5.04
N PHE A 62 -9.56 8.73 6.25
CA PHE A 62 -9.73 7.46 6.96
C PHE A 62 -11.00 7.40 7.82
N ASN A 63 -11.94 8.34 7.64
CA ASN A 63 -13.22 8.28 8.34
C ASN A 63 -13.94 6.95 8.03
N PRO A 64 -14.18 6.07 9.02
CA PRO A 64 -14.87 4.81 8.79
C PRO A 64 -16.34 5.01 8.40
N GLU A 65 -16.93 6.16 8.76
CA GLU A 65 -18.29 6.56 8.41
C GLU A 65 -18.34 7.35 7.09
N ALA A 66 -17.28 7.28 6.27
CA ALA A 66 -17.32 7.90 4.95
C ALA A 66 -18.37 7.20 4.09
N PRO A 67 -19.30 7.96 3.45
CA PRO A 67 -20.38 7.35 2.66
C PRO A 67 -19.84 6.58 1.45
N LEU A 68 -18.70 7.02 0.91
CA LEU A 68 -18.02 6.40 -0.20
C LEU A 68 -16.55 6.18 0.16
N THR A 69 -16.04 4.97 -0.12
CA THR A 69 -14.60 4.66 -0.05
C THR A 69 -14.12 4.10 -1.39
N MET A 70 -12.87 4.40 -1.78
CA MET A 70 -12.29 3.89 -3.02
C MET A 70 -11.05 3.04 -2.71
N LEU A 71 -10.88 1.94 -3.43
CA LEU A 71 -9.80 0.98 -3.20
C LEU A 71 -9.33 0.29 -4.48
N PHE A 72 -8.10 -0.22 -4.48
CA PHE A 72 -7.60 -1.10 -5.53
C PHE A 72 -8.23 -2.49 -5.39
N ASP A 73 -8.94 -2.94 -6.42
CA ASP A 73 -9.63 -4.23 -6.43
C ASP A 73 -9.00 -5.24 -7.40
N TYR A 74 -8.16 -4.76 -8.32
CA TYR A 74 -7.33 -5.64 -9.12
C TYR A 74 -6.08 -4.89 -9.61
N VAL A 75 -4.91 -5.51 -9.50
CA VAL A 75 -3.65 -4.98 -10.04
C VAL A 75 -2.91 -6.11 -10.74
N LYS A 76 -2.54 -5.87 -12.00
CA LYS A 76 -1.75 -6.82 -12.80
C LYS A 76 -0.66 -6.09 -13.56
N ILE A 77 0.57 -6.50 -13.31
CA ILE A 77 1.77 -5.84 -13.81
C ILE A 77 2.69 -6.89 -14.40
N ARG A 78 3.14 -6.68 -15.63
CA ARG A 78 4.13 -7.54 -16.29
C ARG A 78 5.48 -6.84 -16.31
N PHE A 79 6.48 -7.44 -15.69
CA PHE A 79 7.87 -6.99 -15.68
C PHE A 79 8.64 -7.67 -16.82
N PRO A 80 9.38 -6.93 -17.65
CA PRO A 80 10.15 -7.47 -18.77
C PRO A 80 11.48 -8.08 -18.30
N THR A 81 11.41 -9.03 -17.36
CA THR A 81 12.57 -9.74 -16.79
C THR A 81 12.20 -11.19 -16.52
N LEU A 82 13.19 -12.07 -16.52
CA LEU A 82 13.05 -13.47 -16.06
C LEU A 82 13.47 -13.65 -14.59
N ASP A 83 14.04 -12.61 -13.97
CA ASP A 83 14.50 -12.65 -12.59
C ASP A 83 13.32 -12.47 -11.62
N ILE A 84 12.67 -13.59 -11.30
CA ILE A 84 11.57 -13.59 -10.33
C ILE A 84 12.04 -13.24 -8.91
N GLN A 85 13.29 -13.53 -8.56
CA GLN A 85 13.80 -13.20 -7.22
C GLN A 85 13.89 -11.70 -7.04
N HIS A 86 14.34 -10.97 -8.07
CA HIS A 86 14.34 -9.53 -8.10
C HIS A 86 12.93 -8.95 -7.88
N ILE A 87 11.92 -9.45 -8.61
CA ILE A 87 10.54 -8.98 -8.45
C ILE A 87 10.02 -9.23 -7.03
N ILE A 88 10.22 -10.43 -6.48
CA ILE A 88 9.72 -10.77 -5.14
C ILE A 88 10.44 -9.96 -4.06
N LYS A 89 11.77 -9.86 -4.13
CA LYS A 89 12.60 -9.33 -3.05
C LYS A 89 12.80 -7.82 -3.13
N ASP A 90 13.03 -7.28 -4.31
CA ASP A 90 13.46 -5.88 -4.46
C ASP A 90 12.26 -4.97 -4.75
N ILE A 91 11.31 -5.44 -5.58
CA ILE A 91 10.10 -4.67 -5.94
C ILE A 91 8.98 -4.87 -4.91
N LEU A 92 8.56 -6.12 -4.68
CA LEU A 92 7.50 -6.43 -3.71
C LEU A 92 7.98 -6.38 -2.26
N LYS A 93 9.30 -6.48 -2.04
CA LYS A 93 9.93 -6.51 -0.70
C LYS A 93 9.34 -7.61 0.18
N LEU A 94 9.05 -8.74 -0.44
CA LEU A 94 8.58 -9.96 0.20
C LEU A 94 9.74 -10.95 0.35
N ASN A 95 9.60 -11.88 1.29
CA ASN A 95 10.60 -12.91 1.52
C ASN A 95 10.24 -14.16 0.71
N ILE A 96 11.10 -14.52 -0.24
CA ILE A 96 10.90 -15.68 -1.12
C ILE A 96 10.76 -16.99 -0.35
N ASN A 97 11.37 -17.12 0.83
CA ASN A 97 11.31 -18.33 1.65
C ASN A 97 9.90 -18.63 2.20
N TYR A 98 8.99 -17.66 2.13
CA TYR A 98 7.59 -17.85 2.52
C TYR A 98 6.67 -18.09 1.32
N MET A 99 7.19 -18.05 0.09
CA MET A 99 6.40 -18.26 -1.12
C MET A 99 6.22 -19.76 -1.34
N LEU A 100 5.00 -20.16 -1.71
CA LEU A 100 4.71 -21.47 -2.26
C LEU A 100 5.03 -21.46 -3.75
N HIS A 101 5.78 -22.45 -4.22
CA HIS A 101 6.11 -22.62 -5.64
C HIS A 101 5.36 -23.84 -6.20
N GLU A 102 4.80 -23.68 -7.39
CA GLU A 102 4.02 -24.68 -8.09
C GLU A 102 4.42 -24.72 -9.57
N ASP A 103 4.61 -25.93 -10.11
CA ASP A 103 5.08 -26.19 -11.49
C ASP A 103 3.96 -26.12 -12.55
N TYR A 104 2.94 -25.30 -12.29
CA TYR A 104 1.89 -24.97 -13.26
C TYR A 104 1.58 -23.47 -13.20
N GLY A 105 1.04 -22.91 -14.28
CA GLY A 105 0.70 -21.48 -14.33
C GLY A 105 -0.62 -21.19 -15.05
N HIS A 106 -0.89 -19.90 -15.18
CA HIS A 106 -2.00 -19.35 -15.97
C HIS A 106 -1.44 -18.48 -17.11
N TYR A 107 -2.27 -18.15 -18.10
CA TYR A 107 -1.87 -17.25 -19.21
C TYR A 107 -0.63 -17.73 -20.00
N SER A 108 -0.47 -19.05 -20.14
CA SER A 108 0.69 -19.68 -20.80
C SER A 108 2.04 -19.45 -20.09
N TYR A 109 2.00 -19.04 -18.82
CA TYR A 109 3.13 -19.16 -17.91
C TYR A 109 3.21 -20.60 -17.42
N THR A 110 4.42 -21.09 -17.20
CA THR A 110 4.67 -22.49 -16.85
C THR A 110 4.65 -22.73 -15.36
N GLU A 111 4.95 -21.71 -14.56
CA GLU A 111 5.11 -21.84 -13.11
C GLU A 111 4.59 -20.59 -12.38
N HIS A 112 4.32 -20.72 -11.08
CA HIS A 112 4.00 -19.56 -10.25
C HIS A 112 4.51 -19.67 -8.81
N TYR A 113 4.68 -18.51 -8.20
CA TYR A 113 4.97 -18.31 -6.79
C TYR A 113 3.79 -17.60 -6.16
N SER A 114 3.38 -18.03 -4.97
CA SER A 114 2.27 -17.41 -4.25
C SER A 114 2.54 -17.22 -2.76
N LEU A 115 1.96 -16.16 -2.21
CA LEU A 115 1.89 -15.92 -0.76
C LEU A 115 0.47 -15.48 -0.42
N GLY A 116 -0.38 -16.43 -0.04
CA GLY A 116 -1.81 -16.19 0.09
C GLY A 116 -2.45 -15.84 -1.26
N ASP A 117 -3.09 -14.68 -1.36
CA ASP A 117 -3.76 -14.19 -2.57
C ASP A 117 -2.84 -13.31 -3.46
N ILE A 118 -1.52 -13.30 -3.21
CA ILE A 118 -0.50 -12.61 -4.04
C ILE A 118 0.14 -13.63 -4.97
N PHE A 119 -0.02 -13.47 -6.29
CA PHE A 119 0.47 -14.42 -7.31
C PHE A 119 1.52 -13.76 -8.22
N ILE A 120 2.63 -14.48 -8.45
CA ILE A 120 3.68 -14.09 -9.39
C ILE A 120 3.91 -15.27 -10.34
N TYR A 121 3.58 -15.09 -11.62
CA TYR A 121 3.78 -16.10 -12.65
C TYR A 121 5.11 -15.88 -13.37
N THR A 122 5.79 -16.96 -13.74
CA THR A 122 7.02 -16.94 -14.52
C THR A 122 7.04 -18.03 -15.60
N SER A 123 7.86 -17.82 -16.63
CA SER A 123 8.12 -18.79 -17.69
C SER A 123 9.48 -18.51 -18.31
N ALA A 124 10.06 -19.48 -19.02
CA ALA A 124 11.31 -19.29 -19.76
C ALA A 124 11.18 -18.36 -21.00
N ASP A 125 10.00 -17.82 -21.25
CA ASP A 125 9.67 -16.95 -22.37
C ASP A 125 9.98 -15.48 -22.02
N GLU A 126 11.07 -14.95 -22.59
CA GLU A 126 11.53 -13.57 -22.36
C GLU A 126 10.49 -12.51 -22.75
N GLU A 127 9.64 -12.78 -23.75
CA GLU A 127 8.59 -11.82 -24.14
C GLU A 127 7.51 -11.71 -23.06
N LYS A 128 7.25 -12.80 -22.34
CA LYS A 128 6.31 -12.81 -21.21
C LYS A 128 6.91 -12.16 -19.97
N GLY A 129 8.16 -12.47 -19.65
CA GLY A 129 8.81 -12.00 -18.43
C GLY A 129 8.12 -12.54 -17.16
N VAL A 130 8.00 -11.69 -16.13
CA VAL A 130 7.37 -12.03 -14.84
C VAL A 130 6.06 -11.26 -14.68
N LEU A 131 5.00 -11.93 -14.22
CA LEU A 131 3.66 -11.34 -14.11
C LEU A 131 3.16 -11.37 -12.68
N LEU A 132 3.02 -10.19 -12.07
CA LEU A 132 2.31 -10.02 -10.80
C LEU A 132 0.80 -9.93 -11.06
N GLU A 133 0.02 -10.65 -10.25
CA GLU A 133 -1.44 -10.55 -10.21
C GLU A 133 -1.93 -10.46 -8.76
N LEU A 134 -2.64 -9.38 -8.47
CA LEU A 134 -3.33 -9.11 -7.22
C LEU A 134 -4.82 -8.97 -7.53
N LYS A 135 -5.63 -9.92 -7.09
CA LYS A 135 -7.11 -9.82 -7.11
C LYS A 135 -7.59 -9.04 -5.88
N GLY A 136 -8.89 -8.79 -5.71
CA GLY A 136 -9.40 -7.96 -4.61
C GLY A 136 -8.85 -8.30 -3.23
N ARG A 137 -8.86 -9.60 -2.84
CA ARG A 137 -8.22 -10.06 -1.60
C ARG A 137 -6.70 -9.89 -1.60
N GLY A 138 -6.04 -10.20 -2.71
CA GLY A 138 -4.61 -9.98 -2.89
C GLY A 138 -4.20 -8.52 -2.72
N CYS A 139 -5.00 -7.57 -3.21
CA CYS A 139 -4.80 -6.14 -3.00
C CYS A 139 -4.89 -5.77 -1.50
N ARG A 140 -5.91 -6.27 -0.77
CA ARG A 140 -6.04 -6.04 0.68
C ARG A 140 -4.89 -6.65 1.47
N GLN A 141 -4.45 -7.86 1.09
CA GLN A 141 -3.30 -8.51 1.71
C GLN A 141 -2.02 -7.73 1.43
N PHE A 142 -1.80 -7.29 0.20
CA PHE A 142 -0.62 -6.54 -0.19
C PHE A 142 -0.53 -5.18 0.49
N GLU A 143 -1.66 -4.48 0.72
CA GLU A 143 -1.71 -3.27 1.54
C GLU A 143 -1.13 -3.48 2.95
N SER A 144 -1.35 -4.65 3.55
CA SER A 144 -0.81 -4.96 4.87
C SER A 144 0.71 -5.09 4.84
N TYR A 145 1.27 -5.68 3.77
CA TYR A 145 2.71 -5.74 3.56
C TYR A 145 3.30 -4.34 3.30
N LEU A 146 2.66 -3.54 2.44
CA LEU A 146 3.09 -2.16 2.18
C LEU A 146 3.13 -1.35 3.48
N LEU A 147 2.08 -1.44 4.31
CA LEU A 147 2.04 -0.77 5.60
C LEU A 147 3.18 -1.23 6.54
N ALA A 148 3.46 -2.53 6.62
CA ALA A 148 4.57 -3.07 7.40
C ALA A 148 5.94 -2.60 6.87
N GLN A 149 6.05 -2.41 5.56
CA GLN A 149 7.23 -1.87 4.87
C GLN A 149 7.32 -0.33 4.92
N GLN A 150 6.36 0.35 5.56
CA GLN A 150 6.22 1.81 5.55
C GLN A 150 6.11 2.41 4.14
N ARG A 151 5.44 1.69 3.23
CA ARG A 151 5.19 2.07 1.83
C ARG A 151 3.70 2.25 1.60
N SER A 152 3.39 3.08 0.62
CA SER A 152 2.07 3.26 0.04
C SER A 152 1.95 2.53 -1.31
N TRP A 153 0.74 2.46 -1.84
CA TRP A 153 0.53 2.03 -3.23
C TRP A 153 1.30 2.90 -4.22
N TYR A 154 1.45 4.20 -3.95
CA TYR A 154 2.23 5.09 -4.79
C TYR A 154 3.70 4.67 -4.84
N ASP A 155 4.32 4.42 -3.70
CA ASP A 155 5.72 3.98 -3.63
C ASP A 155 5.92 2.67 -4.40
N PHE A 156 5.02 1.70 -4.22
CA PHE A 156 5.08 0.43 -4.95
C PHE A 156 4.90 0.61 -6.46
N LEU A 157 3.88 1.35 -6.90
CA LEU A 157 3.62 1.55 -8.33
C LEU A 157 4.74 2.34 -8.99
N MET A 158 5.35 3.30 -8.28
CA MET A 158 6.54 4.01 -8.76
C MET A 158 7.74 3.09 -8.89
N ASP A 159 8.05 2.28 -7.88
CA ASP A 159 9.13 1.27 -7.96
C ASP A 159 8.90 0.33 -9.15
N ALA A 160 7.65 -0.13 -9.34
CA ALA A 160 7.31 -1.00 -10.46
C ALA A 160 7.46 -0.33 -11.83
N LEU A 161 7.10 0.95 -11.96
CA LEU A 161 7.26 1.71 -13.21
C LEU A 161 8.73 1.99 -13.53
N VAL A 162 9.53 2.33 -12.52
CA VAL A 162 10.98 2.56 -12.67
C VAL A 162 11.68 1.28 -13.15
N ASP A 163 11.21 0.11 -12.70
CA ASP A 163 11.71 -1.20 -13.13
C ASP A 163 11.17 -1.67 -14.50
N GLY A 164 10.49 -0.78 -15.24
CA GLY A 164 9.93 -1.11 -16.56
C GLY A 164 8.66 -1.97 -16.51
N GLY A 165 8.01 -2.07 -15.36
CA GLY A 165 6.74 -2.75 -15.17
C GLY A 165 5.65 -2.19 -16.07
N VAL A 166 5.03 -3.07 -16.86
CA VAL A 166 3.93 -2.72 -17.77
C VAL A 166 2.61 -3.01 -17.08
N MET A 167 1.86 -1.96 -16.76
CA MET A 167 0.52 -2.05 -16.16
C MET A 167 -0.43 -2.70 -17.16
N LYS A 168 -0.84 -3.95 -16.90
CA LYS A 168 -1.75 -4.71 -17.76
C LYS A 168 -3.21 -4.54 -17.36
N ARG A 169 -3.49 -4.37 -16.05
CA ARG A 169 -4.83 -4.07 -15.54
C ARG A 169 -4.74 -3.40 -14.17
N ILE A 170 -5.55 -2.37 -13.97
CA ILE A 170 -5.77 -1.71 -12.70
C ILE A 170 -7.28 -1.47 -12.58
N ASP A 171 -7.90 -2.06 -11.57
CA ASP A 171 -9.31 -1.85 -11.26
C ASP A 171 -9.43 -1.12 -9.92
N LEU A 172 -10.27 -0.09 -9.90
CA LEU A 172 -10.66 0.63 -8.70
C LEU A 172 -12.11 0.30 -8.39
N ALA A 173 -12.38 -0.09 -7.14
CA ALA A 173 -13.73 -0.28 -6.62
C ALA A 173 -14.11 0.90 -5.73
N ILE A 174 -15.40 1.26 -5.77
CA ILE A 174 -16.01 2.18 -4.82
C ILE A 174 -16.96 1.38 -3.95
N ASN A 175 -16.79 1.46 -2.64
CA ASN A 175 -17.80 0.95 -1.70
C ASN A 175 -18.73 2.09 -1.34
N ASP A 176 -20.02 1.88 -1.57
CA ASP A 176 -21.09 2.74 -1.10
C ASP A 176 -21.70 2.15 0.16
N HIS A 177 -21.65 2.92 1.24
CA HIS A 177 -22.16 2.56 2.56
C HIS A 177 -23.54 3.18 2.85
N THR A 178 -24.07 3.99 1.94
CA THR A 178 -25.30 4.78 2.14
C THR A 178 -26.43 4.44 1.16
N GLY A 179 -26.11 4.03 -0.08
CA GLY A 179 -27.06 3.53 -1.08
C GLY A 179 -27.47 4.55 -2.15
#